data_AF-A0AAE3QV77-F1
#
_entry.id   AF-A0AAE3QV77-F1
#
_cell.length_a   1.000
_cell.length_b   1.000
_cell.length_c   1.000
_cell.angle_alpha   90.00
_cell.angle_beta   90.00
_cell.angle_gamma   90.00
#
_symmetry.space_group_name_H-M   'P 1'
#
loop_
_entity.id
_entity.type
_entity.pdbx_description
1 polymer ?
#
loop_
_entity_poly.entity_id
_entity_poly.type
_entity_poly.pdbx_seq_one_letter_code
_entity_poly.pdbx_strand_id
1 'polypeptide(L)' 'MKSYKRTPTQEKIIGGMNQVYPKLIAYKKRMDSELVILKNDQIVKIKPE' A
#
# COMPACT_ATOMS: atom_id res chain seq x y z
N MET A 1 1.94 -22.20 11.34
CA MET A 1 0.88 -21.92 10.34
C MET A 1 1.03 -22.91 9.19
N LYS A 2 -0.04 -23.57 8.74
CA LYS A 2 0.03 -24.46 7.57
C LYS A 2 0.33 -23.60 6.33
N SER A 3 1.41 -23.90 5.61
CA SER A 3 1.77 -23.23 4.36
C SER A 3 0.96 -23.85 3.24
N TYR A 4 -0.10 -23.17 2.82
CA TYR A 4 -0.86 -23.55 1.62
C TYR A 4 -0.17 -22.95 0.40
N LYS A 5 0.14 -23.80 -0.58
CA LYS A 5 0.77 -23.37 -1.83
C LYS A 5 -0.21 -22.45 -2.57
N ARG A 6 0.27 -21.27 -2.99
CA ARG A 6 -0.55 -20.29 -3.70
C ARG A 6 -0.71 -20.69 -5.17
N THR A 7 -1.85 -20.37 -5.76
CA THR A 7 -2.03 -20.49 -7.22
C THR A 7 -1.27 -19.37 -7.94
N PRO A 8 -0.92 -19.53 -9.23
CA PRO A 8 -0.27 -18.46 -9.99
C PRO A 8 -1.07 -17.14 -9.99
N THR A 9 -2.39 -17.22 -10.01
CA THR A 9 -3.28 -16.04 -9.92
C THR A 9 -3.14 -15.35 -8.57
N GLN A 10 -3.09 -16.10 -7.47
CA GLN A 10 -2.91 -15.54 -6.13
C GLN A 10 -1.54 -14.86 -5.99
N GLU A 11 -0.49 -15.45 -6.56
CA GLU A 11 0.85 -14.82 -6.59
C GLU A 11 0.83 -13.51 -7.37
N LYS A 12 0.16 -13.47 -8.53
CA LYS A 12 0.00 -12.24 -9.32
C LYS A 12 -0.76 -11.16 -8.56
N ILE A 13 -1.84 -11.51 -7.86
CA ILE A 13 -2.62 -10.57 -7.04
C ILE A 13 -1.76 -9.99 -5.94
N ILE A 14 -1.04 -10.83 -5.18
CA ILE A 14 -0.15 -10.38 -4.11
C ILE A 14 0.97 -9.49 -4.67
N GLY A 15 1.56 -9.88 -5.80
CA GLY A 15 2.56 -9.06 -6.49
C GLY A 15 2.03 -7.67 -6.85
N GLY A 16 0.80 -7.60 -7.37
CA GLY A 16 0.13 -6.33 -7.64
C GLY A 16 -0.12 -5.52 -6.38
N MET A 17 -0.61 -6.16 -5.31
CA MET A 17 -0.89 -5.49 -4.03
C MET A 17 0.36 -4.91 -3.38
N ASN A 18 1.49 -5.62 -3.46
CA ASN A 18 2.77 -5.15 -2.94
C ASN A 18 3.26 -3.87 -3.64
N GLN A 19 2.80 -3.61 -4.87
CA GLN A 19 3.15 -2.40 -5.61
C GLN A 19 2.25 -1.20 -5.33
N VAL A 20 1.10 -1.38 -4.67
CA VAL A 20 0.11 -0.31 -4.47
C VAL A 20 0.69 0.80 -3.60
N TYR A 21 1.24 0.46 -2.44
CA TYR A 21 1.82 1.42 -1.52
C TYR A 21 2.98 2.25 -2.13
N PRO A 22 4.03 1.65 -2.72
CA PRO A 22 5.13 2.46 -3.29
C PRO A 22 4.67 3.35 -4.46
N LYS A 23 3.71 2.89 -5.27
CA LYS A 23 3.14 3.72 -6.35
C LYS A 23 2.31 4.89 -5.81
N LEU A 24 1.55 4.67 -4.74
CA LEU A 24 0.81 5.73 -4.06
C LEU A 24 1.74 6.80 -3.49
N ILE A 25 2.81 6.40 -2.80
CA ILE A 25 3.82 7.33 -2.26
C ILE A 25 4.46 8.16 -3.38
N ALA A 26 4.92 7.50 -4.45
CA ALA A 26 5.52 8.18 -5.59
C ALA A 26 4.55 9.21 -6.22
N TYR A 27 3.28 8.83 -6.39
CA TYR A 27 2.24 9.74 -6.87
C TYR A 27 2.06 10.93 -5.93
N LYS A 28 1.92 10.70 -4.63
CA LYS A 28 1.69 11.76 -3.63
C LYS A 28 2.85 12.75 -3.55
N LYS A 29 4.10 12.27 -3.62
CA LYS A 29 5.32 13.09 -3.73
C LYS A 29 5.31 13.96 -4.99
N ARG A 30 4.99 13.36 -6.14
CA ARG A 30 4.91 14.09 -7.43
C ARG A 30 3.86 15.20 -7.40
N MET A 31 2.75 14.97 -6.70
CA MET A 31 1.66 15.95 -6.58
C MET A 31 1.86 16.95 -5.43
N ASP A 32 2.96 16.87 -4.67
CA ASP A 32 3.19 17.61 -3.41
C ASP A 32 1.95 17.63 -2.49
N SER A 33 1.35 16.45 -2.30
CA SER A 33 0.09 16.31 -1.57
C SER A 33 0.22 15.41 -0.36
N GLU A 34 -0.57 15.70 0.68
CA GLU A 34 -0.59 14.92 1.91
C GLU A 34 -1.14 13.50 1.69
N LEU A 35 -0.63 12.57 2.48
CA LEU A 35 -1.15 11.22 2.62
C LEU A 35 -2.05 11.17 3.87
N VAL A 36 -3.28 10.70 3.69
CA VAL A 36 -4.24 10.55 4.79
C VAL A 36 -4.26 9.08 5.20
N ILE A 37 -4.05 8.80 6.48
CA ILE A 37 -4.06 7.44 7.04
C ILE A 37 -4.96 7.38 8.27
N LEU A 38 -5.46 6.19 8.57
CA LEU A 38 -6.08 5.88 9.85
C LEU A 38 -4.99 5.39 10.80
N LYS A 39 -4.76 6.10 11.91
CA LYS A 39 -3.79 5.74 12.95
C LYS A 39 -4.48 5.88 14.30
N ASN A 40 -4.47 4.80 15.10
CA ASN A 40 -5.11 4.78 16.42
C ASN A 40 -6.58 5.24 16.37
N ASP A 41 -7.34 4.73 15.41
CA ASP A 41 -8.75 5.11 15.15
C ASP A 41 -8.97 6.61 14.83
N GLN A 42 -7.91 7.35 14.51
CA GLN A 42 -7.98 8.75 14.11
C GLN A 42 -7.48 8.94 12.68
N ILE A 43 -8.15 9.81 11.95
CA ILE A 43 -7.72 10.23 10.62
C ILE A 43 -6.60 11.26 10.79
N VAL A 44 -5.41 10.93 10.31
CA VAL A 44 -4.24 11.81 10.36
C VAL A 44 -3.69 12.06 8.97
N LYS A 45 -3.13 13.26 8.76
CA LYS A 45 -2.46 13.63 7.51
C LYS A 45 -0.95 13.68 7.75
N ILE A 46 -0.19 13.05 6.86
CA ILE A 46 1.26 12.97 6.93
C ILE A 46 1.88 13.32 5.57
N LYS A 47 3.16 13.67 5.57
CA LYS A 47 3.92 13.74 4.33
C LYS A 47 4.17 12.32 3.80
N PRO A 48 4.10 12.10 2.48
CA PRO A 48 4.41 10.81 1.89
C PRO A 48 5.92 10.54 1.97
N GLU A 49 6.35 9.60 2.81
CA GLU A 49 7.75 9.13 2.96
C GLU A 49 8.05 7.89 2.11
#